data_AF-A0A6F8TXD2-F1
#
_entry.id   AF-A0A6F8TXD2-F1
#
_cell.length_a   1.000
_cell.length_b   1.000
_cell.length_c   1.000
_cell.angle_alpha   90.00
_cell.angle_beta   90.00
_cell.angle_gamma   90.00
#
_symmetry.space_group_name_H-M   'P 1'
#
loop_
_entity.id
_entity.type
_entity.pdbx_description
1 polymer ?
#
loop_
_entity_poly.entity_id
_entity_poly.type
_entity_poly.pdbx_seq_one_letter_code
_entity_poly.pdbx_strand_id
1 'polypeptide(L)' 'MPLLREAVEKKRQQFIRRLVEAGVYKSGDEGLKKLTLSELVEVFHKYEGESWMRR' A
#
# COMPACT_ATOMS: atom_id res chain seq x y z
N MET A 1 25.76 2.71 -4.45
CA MET A 1 24.83 1.58 -4.19
C MET A 1 23.39 2.12 -4.10
N PRO A 2 22.68 2.31 -5.22
CA PRO A 2 21.30 2.83 -5.23
C PRO A 2 20.21 1.79 -4.88
N LEU A 3 20.62 0.55 -4.58
CA LEU A 3 19.74 -0.63 -4.42
C LEU A 3 18.63 -0.46 -3.38
N LEU A 4 18.88 0.30 -2.30
CA LEU A 4 17.90 0.46 -1.23
C LEU A 4 16.70 1.31 -1.67
N ARG A 5 16.94 2.40 -2.41
CA ARG A 5 15.88 3.28 -2.89
C ARG A 5 14.96 2.54 -3.85
N GLU A 6 15.53 1.78 -4.78
CA GLU A 6 14.77 0.97 -5.72
C GLU A 6 13.98 -0.16 -5.03
N ALA A 7 14.58 -0.81 -4.02
CA ALA A 7 13.89 -1.84 -3.25
C ALA A 7 12.69 -1.27 -2.49
N VAL A 8 12.86 -0.10 -1.87
CA VAL A 8 11.77 0.61 -1.19
C VAL A 8 10.67 1.02 -2.17
N GLU A 9 11.03 1.57 -3.34
CA GLU A 9 10.07 1.95 -4.37
C GLU A 9 9.25 0.75 -4.88
N LYS A 10 9.92 -0.38 -5.15
CA LYS A 10 9.26 -1.62 -5.58
C LYS A 10 8.27 -2.13 -4.52
N LYS A 11 8.69 -2.16 -3.25
CA LYS A 11 7.79 -2.51 -2.13
C LYS A 11 6.60 -1.55 -2.06
N ARG A 12 6.84 -0.25 -2.22
CA ARG A 12 5.78 0.77 -2.17
C ARG A 12 4.73 0.53 -3.26
N GLN A 13 5.17 0.30 -4.50
CA GLN A 13 4.27 0.00 -5.62
C GLN A 13 3.48 -1.29 -5.42
N GLN A 14 4.06 -2.32 -4.79
CA GLN A 14 3.32 -3.55 -4.46
C GLN A 14 2.16 -3.29 -3.50
N PHE A 15 2.37 -2.54 -2.42
CA PHE A 15 1.29 -2.22 -1.48
C PHE A 15 0.21 -1.34 -2.12
N ILE A 16 0.60 -0.33 -2.89
CA ILE A 16 -0.32 0.50 -3.67
C ILE A 16 -1.24 -0.37 -4.53
N ARG A 17 -0.64 -1.30 -5.29
CA ARG A 17 -1.39 -2.19 -6.17
C ARG A 17 -2.37 -3.07 -5.39
N ARG A 18 -1.93 -3.70 -4.29
CA ARG A 18 -2.80 -4.54 -3.45
C ARG A 18 -3.96 -3.77 -2.84
N LEU A 19 -3.72 -2.53 -2.40
CA LEU A 19 -4.76 -1.66 -1.84
C LEU A 19 -5.79 -1.22 -2.88
N VAL A 20 -5.35 -0.98 -4.12
CA VAL A 20 -6.25 -0.67 -5.24
C VAL A 20 -7.05 -1.90 -5.68
N GLU A 21 -6.40 -3.07 -5.80
CA GLU A 21 -7.06 -4.34 -6.15
C GLU A 21 -8.08 -4.76 -5.08
N ALA A 22 -7.82 -4.44 -3.81
CA ALA A 22 -8.75 -4.64 -2.70
C ALA A 22 -9.92 -3.63 -2.67
N GLY A 23 -9.92 -2.62 -3.55
CA GLY A 23 -10.95 -1.59 -3.60
C GLY A 23 -10.87 -0.55 -2.47
N VAL A 24 -9.79 -0.55 -1.68
CA VAL A 24 -9.58 0.43 -0.58
C VAL A 24 -9.32 1.83 -1.16
N TYR A 25 -8.60 1.89 -2.28
CA TYR A 25 -8.31 3.14 -3.00
C TYR A 25 -8.60 3.01 -4.49
N LYS A 26 -8.82 4.16 -5.14
CA LYS A 26 -9.00 4.24 -6.59
C LYS A 26 -7.65 4.36 -7.31
N SER A 27 -7.58 3.84 -8.54
CA SER A 27 -6.38 3.76 -9.38
C SER A 27 -5.73 5.10 -9.77
N GLY A 28 -6.30 6.23 -9.36
CA GLY A 28 -5.80 7.58 -9.64
C GLY A 28 -5.71 8.47 -8.41
N ASP A 29 -5.85 7.91 -7.21
CA ASP A 29 -5.81 8.70 -5.98
C ASP A 29 -4.39 9.25 -5.74
N GLU A 30 -4.22 10.56 -5.92
CA GLU A 30 -2.94 11.23 -5.69
C GLU A 30 -2.49 11.13 -4.23
N GLY A 31 -3.43 10.96 -3.29
CA GLY A 31 -3.11 10.72 -1.89
C GLY A 31 -2.30 9.44 -1.71
N LEU A 32 -2.65 8.39 -2.45
CA LEU A 32 -1.99 7.08 -2.39
C LEU A 32 -0.53 7.13 -2.85
N LYS A 33 -0.22 7.98 -3.83
CA LYS A 33 1.16 8.16 -4.33
C LYS A 33 2.05 8.94 -3.37
N LYS A 34 1.45 9.77 -2.50
CA LYS A 34 2.16 10.58 -1.50
C LYS A 34 2.51 9.79 -0.24
N LEU A 35 1.83 8.68 0.02
CA LEU A 35 2.12 7.84 1.16
C LEU A 35 3.51 7.20 1.06
N THR A 36 4.20 7.20 2.19
CA THR A 36 5.44 6.46 2.40
C THR A 36 5.17 4.96 2.50
N LEU A 37 6.24 4.15 2.43
CA LEU A 37 6.11 2.71 2.55
C LEU A 37 5.48 2.28 3.89
N SER A 38 5.87 2.92 4.99
CA SER A 38 5.35 2.59 6.32
C SER A 38 3.86 2.87 6.45
N GLU A 39 3.39 4.01 5.93
CA GLU A 39 1.96 4.37 5.95
C GLU A 39 1.13 3.39 5.10
N LEU A 40 1.63 2.99 3.93
CA LEU A 40 0.96 1.98 3.10
C LEU A 40 0.87 0.62 3.78
N VAL A 41 1.90 0.25 4.52
CA VAL A 41 1.94 -0.98 5.33
C VAL A 41 0.90 -0.91 6.45
N GLU A 42 0.82 0.20 7.19
CA GLU A 42 -0.20 0.38 8.24
C GLU A 42 -1.62 0.30 7.69
N VAL A 43 -1.90 0.99 6.58
CA VAL A 43 -3.22 0.95 5.96
C VAL A 43 -3.56 -0.46 5.47
N PHE A 44 -2.59 -1.16 4.89
CA PHE A 44 -2.77 -2.54 4.46
C PHE A 44 -3.04 -3.49 5.63
N HIS A 45 -2.30 -3.39 6.73
CA HIS A 45 -2.54 -4.20 7.93
C HIS A 45 -3.87 -3.90 8.58
N LYS A 46 -4.27 -2.63 8.64
CA LYS A 46 -5.59 -2.23 9.13
C LYS A 46 -6.69 -2.86 8.27
N TYR A 47 -6.56 -2.76 6.95
CA TYR A 47 -7.49 -3.39 6.03
C TYR A 47 -7.55 -4.92 6.19
N GLU A 48 -6.41 -5.62 6.24
CA GLU A 48 -6.41 -7.07 6.46
C GLU A 48 -7.03 -7.43 7.81
N GLY A 49 -6.70 -6.73 8.89
CA GLY A 49 -7.30 -6.95 10.21
C GLY A 49 -8.81 -6.75 10.22
N GLU A 50 -9.32 -5.71 9.55
CA GLU A 50 -10.76 -5.46 9.41
C GLU A 50 -11.45 -6.49 8.49
N SER A 51 -10.75 -6.98 7.47
CA SER A 51 -11.26 -8.01 6.53
C SER A 51 -11.39 -9.39 7.20
N TRP A 52 -10.58 -9.68 8.23
CA TRP A 52 -10.73 -10.87 9.08
C TRP A 52 -11.93 -10.80 10.04
N MET A 53 -12.39 -9.61 10.45
CA MET A 53 -13.56 -9.45 11.32
C MET A 53 -14.91 -9.52 10.58
N ARG A 54 -14.91 -9.38 9.24
CA ARG A 54 -16.13 -9.44 8.41
C ARG A 54 -16.48 -10.85 7.90
N ARG A 55 -15.72 -11.88 8.27
CA ARG A 55 -15.90 -13.24 7.79
C ARG A 55 -16.61 -14.13 8.81
#